data_AF-A0A6A0GVQ1-F1
#
_entry.id   AF-A0A6A0GVQ1-F1
#
_cell.length_a   1.000
_cell.length_b   1.000
_cell.length_c   1.000
_cell.angle_alpha   90.00
_cell.angle_beta   90.00
_cell.angle_gamma   90.00
#
_symmetry.space_group_name_H-M   'P 1'
#
loop_
_entity.id
_entity.type
_entity.pdbx_description
1 polymer ?
#
loop_
_entity_poly.entity_id
_entity_poly.type
_entity_poly.pdbx_seq_one_letter_code
_entity_poly.pdbx_strand_id
1 'polypeptide(L)'
;MIKDGDLCEGDEGAPEEEEADPNAGRFVRYQFTPEFLKLRTVGATVEFTVGSRPVNKFRMIERHYFRDRLLKMFDFEFGYCIPNSRNSCEHIYEFPAIPPDLGEEFFL
;
A
#
# COMPACT_ATOMS: atom_id res chain seq x y z
N MET A 1 9.30 10.13 -69.41
CA MET A 1 10.66 10.39 -68.90
C MET A 1 10.52 10.92 -67.47
N ILE A 2 11.03 10.15 -66.49
CA ILE A 2 11.70 10.60 -65.23
C ILE A 2 10.88 11.49 -64.26
N LYS A 3 10.75 11.27 -62.94
CA LYS A 3 11.19 10.24 -61.97
C LYS A 3 10.48 10.52 -60.64
N ASP A 4 10.31 9.46 -59.85
CA ASP A 4 10.52 9.34 -58.39
C ASP A 4 10.13 10.50 -57.46
N GLY A 5 9.20 10.20 -56.54
CA GLY A 5 8.87 10.99 -55.37
C GLY A 5 8.28 10.08 -54.29
N ASP A 6 9.12 9.18 -53.79
CA ASP A 6 8.91 8.38 -52.58
C ASP A 6 8.89 9.29 -51.36
N LEU A 7 7.79 9.28 -50.59
CA LEU A 7 7.72 9.80 -49.22
C LEU A 7 6.70 8.96 -48.44
N CYS A 8 7.23 7.87 -47.87
CA CYS A 8 6.94 7.30 -46.55
C CYS A 8 5.64 7.75 -45.86
N GLU A 9 4.58 6.95 -45.92
CA GLU A 9 3.56 6.96 -44.87
C GLU A 9 4.18 6.30 -43.64
N GLY A 10 4.53 7.11 -42.65
CA GLY A 10 4.93 6.65 -41.34
C GLY A 10 3.77 5.90 -40.70
N ASP A 11 3.97 4.60 -40.47
CA ASP A 11 3.25 3.85 -39.46
C ASP A 11 3.57 4.48 -38.10
N GLU A 12 2.84 5.54 -37.75
CA GLU A 12 2.81 6.07 -36.39
C GLU A 12 2.13 4.99 -35.53
N GLY A 13 2.94 4.02 -35.11
CA GLY A 13 2.58 3.06 -34.08
C GLY A 13 1.94 3.82 -32.94
N ALA A 14 0.64 3.56 -32.74
CA ALA A 14 -0.08 4.04 -31.58
C ALA A 14 0.80 3.77 -30.36
N PRO A 15 0.97 4.73 -29.43
CA PRO A 15 1.69 4.46 -28.21
C PRO A 15 1.00 3.25 -27.58
N GLU A 16 1.72 2.13 -27.54
CA GLU A 16 1.32 0.98 -26.75
C GLU A 16 1.13 1.55 -25.35
N GLU A 17 -0.12 1.66 -24.91
CA GLU A 17 -0.44 1.98 -23.54
C GLU A 17 0.26 0.90 -22.72
N GLU A 18 1.45 1.21 -22.18
CA GLU A 18 2.14 0.34 -21.24
C GLU A 18 1.08 -0.04 -20.22
N GLU A 19 0.64 -1.30 -20.24
CA GLU A 19 -0.35 -1.81 -19.30
C GLU A 19 0.25 -1.57 -17.91
N ALA A 20 -0.18 -0.48 -17.28
CA ALA A 20 0.35 -0.07 -16.00
C ALA A 20 0.15 -1.24 -15.04
N ASP A 21 1.24 -1.74 -14.44
CA ASP A 21 1.19 -2.89 -13.55
C ASP A 21 0.05 -2.65 -12.52
N PRO A 22 -0.99 -3.51 -12.48
CA PRO A 22 -2.10 -3.34 -11.56
C PRO A 22 -1.67 -3.37 -10.08
N ASN A 23 -0.44 -3.80 -9.79
CA ASN A 23 0.16 -3.79 -8.46
C ASN A 23 1.04 -2.56 -8.17
N ALA A 24 1.22 -1.65 -9.13
CA ALA A 24 1.96 -0.42 -8.93
C ALA A 24 1.43 0.35 -7.72
N GLY A 25 2.31 0.63 -6.75
CA GLY A 25 1.96 1.36 -5.53
C GLY A 25 1.22 0.56 -4.44
N ARG A 26 1.00 -0.76 -4.62
CA ARG A 26 0.35 -1.61 -3.60
C ARG A 26 1.31 -2.33 -2.66
N PHE A 27 2.61 -2.27 -2.94
CA PHE A 27 3.66 -2.89 -2.13
C PHE A 27 4.58 -1.83 -1.53
N VAL A 28 4.82 -1.95 -0.22
CA VAL A 28 5.76 -1.10 0.52
C VAL A 28 6.72 -1.99 1.31
N ARG A 29 8.02 -1.70 1.19
CA ARG A 29 9.06 -2.38 1.98
C ARG A 29 9.54 -1.45 3.08
N TYR A 30 9.22 -1.81 4.33
CA TYR A 30 9.72 -1.12 5.51
C TYR A 30 11.12 -1.60 5.89
N GLN A 31 11.94 -0.68 6.42
CA GLN A 31 13.21 -0.99 7.06
C GLN A 31 13.14 -0.46 8.49
N PHE A 32 13.05 -1.37 9.45
CA PHE A 32 13.02 -1.05 10.86
C PHE A 32 14.27 -1.56 11.55
N THR A 33 14.62 -0.93 12.67
CA THR A 33 15.71 -1.40 13.53
C THR A 33 15.19 -2.43 14.54
N PRO A 34 16.07 -3.24 15.16
CA PRO A 34 15.67 -4.20 16.19
C PRO A 34 14.90 -3.61 17.38
N GLU A 35 15.11 -2.33 17.68
CA GLU A 35 14.41 -1.60 18.72
C GLU A 35 12.92 -1.45 18.43
N PHE A 36 12.50 -1.48 17.15
CA PHE A 36 11.10 -1.36 16.76
C PHE A 36 10.23 -2.48 17.35
N LEU A 37 10.74 -3.72 17.39
CA LEU A 37 10.02 -4.86 17.97
C LEU A 37 9.89 -4.78 19.51
N LYS A 38 10.61 -3.86 20.16
CA LYS A 38 10.55 -3.62 21.60
C LYS A 38 9.52 -2.53 21.97
N LEU A 39 8.96 -1.84 20.98
CA LEU A 39 7.95 -0.82 21.23
C LEU A 39 6.67 -1.46 21.74
N ARG A 40 6.07 -0.89 22.78
CA ARG A 40 4.78 -1.34 23.32
C ARG A 40 3.61 -0.86 22.46
N THR A 41 3.71 0.38 21.99
CA THR A 41 2.63 1.08 21.30
C THR A 41 3.21 1.96 20.21
N VAL A 42 2.59 1.96 19.03
CA VAL A 42 2.92 2.86 17.92
C VAL A 42 1.64 3.51 17.43
N GLY A 43 1.65 4.83 17.26
CA GLY A 43 0.60 5.55 16.56
C GLY A 43 0.96 5.70 15.09
N ALA A 44 0.04 5.39 14.18
CA ALA A 44 0.18 5.66 12.75
C ALA A 44 -0.95 6.58 12.29
N THR A 45 -0.57 7.75 11.79
CA THR A 45 -1.51 8.68 11.17
C THR A 45 -1.58 8.41 9.68
N VAL A 46 -2.79 8.17 9.18
CA VAL A 46 -3.06 7.95 7.76
C VAL A 46 -3.92 9.09 7.25
N GLU A 47 -3.51 9.66 6.13
CA GLU A 47 -4.29 10.64 5.40
C GLU A 47 -4.70 10.07 4.05
N PHE A 48 -5.97 10.24 3.70
CA PHE A 48 -6.52 9.72 2.45
C PHE A 48 -7.61 10.63 1.90
N THR A 49 -7.79 10.60 0.59
CA THR A 49 -8.87 11.32 -0.09
C THR A 49 -9.98 10.34 -0.50
N VAL A 50 -11.21 10.84 -0.50
CA VAL A 50 -12.38 10.11 -0.96
C VAL A 50 -12.89 10.79 -2.22
N GLY A 51 -13.18 9.98 -3.25
CA GLY A 51 -13.73 10.46 -4.51
C GLY A 51 -15.17 10.96 -4.39
N SER A 52 -15.85 11.06 -5.51
CA SER A 52 -17.21 11.63 -5.59
C SER A 52 -18.30 10.78 -4.94
N ARG A 53 -18.04 9.49 -4.67
CA ARG A 53 -19.00 8.57 -4.04
C ARG A 53 -18.71 8.45 -2.55
N PRO A 54 -19.74 8.50 -1.68
CA PRO A 54 -19.56 8.28 -0.25
C PRO A 54 -19.11 6.86 0.02
N VAL A 55 -18.25 6.69 1.01
CA VAL A 55 -17.82 5.37 1.50
C VAL A 55 -18.47 5.12 2.85
N ASN A 56 -19.22 4.04 2.95
CA ASN A 56 -19.88 3.63 4.19
C ASN A 56 -19.17 2.44 4.80
N LYS A 57 -19.06 2.40 6.13
CA LYS A 57 -18.45 1.28 6.88
C LYS A 57 -17.06 0.92 6.37
N PHE A 58 -16.24 1.94 6.09
CA PHE A 58 -14.87 1.72 5.65
C PHE A 58 -14.09 1.05 6.79
N ARG A 59 -13.46 -0.09 6.49
CA ARG A 59 -12.81 -0.95 7.48
C ARG A 59 -11.54 -1.54 6.88
N MET A 60 -10.46 -1.53 7.64
CA MET A 60 -9.18 -2.12 7.29
C MET A 60 -8.86 -3.27 8.24
N ILE A 61 -8.55 -4.43 7.68
CA ILE A 61 -8.05 -5.59 8.42
C ILE A 61 -6.61 -5.79 8.00
N GLU A 62 -5.68 -5.48 8.90
CA GLU A 62 -4.25 -5.59 8.69
C GLU A 62 -3.73 -6.84 9.41
N ARG A 63 -3.03 -7.74 8.71
CA ARG A 63 -2.51 -8.99 9.27
C ARG A 63 -1.01 -9.05 9.09
N HIS A 64 -0.29 -9.26 10.18
CA HIS A 64 1.16 -9.41 10.16
C HIS A 64 1.53 -10.88 10.34
N TYR A 65 2.40 -11.37 9.46
CA TYR A 65 2.87 -12.74 9.47
C TYR A 65 4.39 -12.77 9.57
N PHE A 66 4.91 -13.80 10.24
CA PHE A 66 6.32 -14.18 10.17
C PHE A 66 6.41 -15.65 9.80
N ARG A 67 7.05 -15.96 8.66
CA ARG A 67 7.21 -17.35 8.15
C ARG A 67 5.90 -18.15 8.23
N ASP A 68 4.82 -17.56 7.69
CA ASP A 68 3.45 -18.11 7.67
C ASP A 68 2.70 -18.17 9.01
N ARG A 69 3.31 -17.77 10.13
CA ARG A 69 2.64 -17.66 11.43
C ARG A 69 2.02 -16.27 11.58
N LEU A 70 0.72 -16.21 11.86
CA LEU A 70 0.03 -14.97 12.20
C LEU A 70 0.54 -14.43 13.54
N LEU A 71 1.12 -13.24 13.53
CA LEU A 71 1.58 -12.55 14.74
C LEU A 71 0.44 -11.77 15.39
N LYS A 72 -0.24 -10.96 14.56
CA LYS A 72 -1.30 -10.07 15.00
C LYS A 72 -2.23 -9.73 13.84
N MET A 73 -3.50 -9.56 14.18
CA MET A 73 -4.50 -8.97 13.31
C MET A 73 -4.96 -7.67 13.96
N PHE A 74 -4.91 -6.59 13.20
CA PHE A 74 -5.50 -5.31 13.56
C PHE A 74 -6.75 -5.11 12.72
N ASP A 75 -7.78 -4.62 13.36
CA ASP A 75 -9.11 -4.48 12.80
C ASP A 75 -9.62 -3.08 13.09
N PHE A 76 -9.60 -2.23 12.07
CA PHE A 76 -9.84 -0.80 12.21
C PHE A 76 -11.08 -0.40 11.41
N GLU A 77 -12.05 0.21 12.10
CA GLU A 77 -13.24 0.79 11.46
C GLU A 77 -13.10 2.31 11.35
N PHE A 78 -13.02 2.81 10.12
CA PHE A 78 -13.00 4.23 9.78
C PHE A 78 -14.41 4.83 9.73
N GLY A 79 -15.43 3.99 9.55
CA GLY A 79 -16.83 4.41 9.55
C GLY A 79 -17.27 5.06 8.23
N TYR A 80 -17.96 6.20 8.31
CA TYR A 80 -18.46 6.94 7.14
C TYR A 80 -17.42 7.95 6.66
N CYS A 81 -17.07 7.91 5.38
CA CYS A 81 -16.15 8.88 4.78
C CYS A 81 -16.89 9.78 3.79
N ILE A 82 -16.70 11.09 3.96
CA ILE A 82 -17.39 12.14 3.22
C ILE A 82 -16.91 12.17 1.75
N PRO A 83 -17.80 12.31 0.74
CA PRO A 83 -17.40 12.48 -0.65
C PRO A 83 -16.55 13.73 -0.88
N ASN A 84 -15.61 13.67 -1.82
CA ASN A 84 -14.73 14.77 -2.23
C ASN A 84 -14.01 15.44 -1.05
N SER A 85 -13.65 14.67 -0.01
CA SER A 85 -12.95 15.18 1.17
C SER A 85 -11.58 14.54 1.34
N ARG A 86 -10.72 15.22 2.10
CA ARG A 86 -9.51 14.64 2.71
C ARG A 86 -9.85 14.27 4.14
N ASN A 87 -9.51 13.05 4.52
CA ASN A 87 -9.75 12.51 5.86
C ASN A 87 -8.39 12.14 6.47
N SER A 88 -8.29 12.27 7.79
CA SER A 88 -7.14 11.84 8.57
C SER A 88 -7.61 10.94 9.69
N CYS A 89 -6.88 9.86 9.95
CA CYS A 89 -7.19 8.90 11.01
C CYS A 89 -5.89 8.46 11.68
N GLU A 90 -5.89 8.43 13.01
CA GLU A 90 -4.79 7.89 13.80
C GLU A 90 -5.18 6.50 14.30
N HIS A 91 -4.36 5.50 13.98
CA HIS A 91 -4.48 4.15 14.50
C HIS A 91 -3.41 3.90 15.55
N ILE A 92 -3.84 3.43 16.71
CA ILE A 92 -2.94 3.04 17.79
C ILE A 92 -2.74 1.53 17.72
N TYR A 93 -1.52 1.12 17.42
CA TYR A 93 -1.07 -0.26 17.35
C TYR A 93 -0.49 -0.66 18.70
N GLU A 94 -1.09 -1.65 19.34
CA GLU A 94 -0.49 -2.36 20.48
C GLU A 94 0.27 -3.58 19.97
N PHE A 95 1.59 -3.57 20.15
CA PHE A 95 2.42 -4.69 19.70
C PHE A 95 2.06 -5.96 20.48
N PRO A 96 2.00 -7.12 19.81
CA PRO A 96 1.92 -8.38 20.53
C PRO A 96 3.18 -8.58 21.37
N ALA A 97 3.07 -9.32 22.47
CA ALA A 97 4.25 -9.82 23.16
C ALA A 97 4.95 -10.82 22.24
N ILE A 98 6.04 -10.40 21.61
CA ILE A 98 6.88 -11.26 20.77
C ILE A 98 7.82 -12.05 21.69
N PRO A 99 7.79 -13.39 21.66
CA PRO A 99 8.74 -14.21 22.39
C PRO A 99 10.20 -13.85 22.03
N PRO A 100 11.14 -13.80 22.99
CA PRO A 100 12.53 -13.40 22.71
C PRO A 100 13.23 -14.22 21.62
N ASP A 101 12.97 -15.53 21.59
CA ASP A 101 13.45 -16.48 20.58
C ASP A 101 12.94 -16.13 19.19
N LEU A 102 11.66 -15.76 19.06
CA LEU A 102 11.09 -15.31 17.80
C LEU A 102 11.67 -13.95 17.37
N GLY A 103 11.94 -13.07 18.32
CA GLY A 103 12.56 -11.75 18.09
C GLY A 103 13.94 -11.84 17.45
N GLU A 104 14.75 -12.83 17.85
CA GLU A 104 16.05 -13.09 17.23
C GLU A 104 15.92 -13.58 15.79
N GLU A 105 14.93 -14.43 15.50
CA GLU A 105 14.66 -14.94 14.15
C GLU A 105 14.28 -13.87 13.13
N PHE A 106 13.75 -12.71 13.55
CA PHE A 106 13.42 -11.60 12.64
C PHE A 106 14.64 -10.95 11.99
N PHE A 107 15.81 -11.06 12.63
CA PHE A 107 17.04 -10.39 12.22
C PHE A 107 18.16 -11.34 11.76
N LEU A 108 17.88 -12.65 11.74
CA LEU A 108 18.75 -13.67 11.13
C LEU A 108 18.48 -13.77 9.62
#